data_AF-A0A934E1S4-F1
#
_entry.id   AF-A0A934E1S4-F1
#
_cell.length_a   1.000
_cell.length_b   1.000
_cell.length_c   1.000
_cell.angle_alpha   90.00
_cell.angle_beta   90.00
_cell.angle_gamma   90.00
#
_symmetry.space_group_name_H-M   'P 1'
#
loop_
_entity.id
_entity.type
_entity.pdbx_description
1 polymer ?
#
loop_
_entity_poly.entity_id
_entity_poly.type
_entity_poly.pdbx_seq_one_letter_code
_entity_poly.pdbx_strand_id
1 'polypeptide(L)'
;STDFALKLMGDIQEWFVAHRVRNFYSVSISGYHIAEAGANPITQLAFTLANGFTYVESYLARGMRIDDFAPNLSFFFSNGMDPEYSVIGRVARRIWAVAMRERYGGCERSQKLKYHVQTSGRSLHAQEMAFNDIRTTLQALIAVYDHCNSLHTNAYDEAVTTPSVESVRRAMAIQLIINREWGLARNENPQQGSFVIEELTDLVEEAVLEEFEALSSRGGVLGAMETGYQRGKIQEESLLYEQQKHDGSLPIVGVNLFRNPKGDPSVVVELARSTEQEKHSQLTRLADFHARHREEAPRWLAKVRQAVLEGGNVFAVLMDAVRCCSLGQLTEALYEVGGQYRRNM
;
A
#
# COMPACT_ATOMS: atom_id res chain seq x y z
N SER A 1 -13.93 -8.38 12.89
CA SER A 1 -14.20 -6.92 12.84
C SER A 1 -12.89 -6.14 12.59
N THR A 2 -12.95 -4.81 12.41
CA THR A 2 -11.74 -3.96 12.30
C THR A 2 -10.87 -4.06 13.56
N ASP A 3 -11.49 -3.96 14.74
CA ASP A 3 -10.77 -4.07 16.02
C ASP A 3 -10.06 -5.41 16.17
N PHE A 4 -10.71 -6.49 15.72
CA PHE A 4 -10.11 -7.82 15.73
C PHE A 4 -8.89 -7.90 14.81
N ALA A 5 -8.95 -7.30 13.63
CA ALA A 5 -7.80 -7.24 12.72
C ALA A 5 -6.64 -6.42 13.32
N LEU A 6 -6.92 -5.27 13.95
CA LEU A 6 -5.90 -4.46 14.65
C LEU A 6 -5.27 -5.22 15.81
N LYS A 7 -6.07 -5.97 16.57
CA LYS A 7 -5.58 -6.87 17.63
C LYS A 7 -4.61 -7.90 17.05
N LEU A 8 -4.97 -8.58 15.97
CA LEU A 8 -4.10 -9.56 15.32
C LEU A 8 -2.81 -8.93 14.78
N MET A 9 -2.86 -7.72 14.23
CA MET A 9 -1.67 -6.99 13.80
C MET A 9 -0.73 -6.69 14.97
N GLY A 10 -1.27 -6.28 16.12
CA GLY A 10 -0.47 -6.11 17.33
C GLY A 10 0.11 -7.43 17.86
N ASP A 11 -0.59 -8.56 17.72
CA ASP A 11 -0.07 -9.87 18.11
C ASP A 11 1.16 -10.27 17.28
N ILE A 12 1.13 -9.99 15.96
CA ILE A 12 2.27 -10.20 15.07
C ILE A 12 3.46 -9.37 15.56
N GLN A 13 3.25 -8.07 15.80
CA GLN A 13 4.33 -7.19 16.22
C GLN A 13 4.90 -7.58 17.59
N GLU A 14 4.06 -7.94 18.55
CA GLU A 14 4.48 -8.42 19.87
C GLU A 14 5.36 -9.67 19.75
N TRP A 15 4.93 -10.63 18.93
CA TRP A 15 5.68 -11.85 18.68
C TRP A 15 7.03 -11.55 18.02
N PHE A 16 7.07 -10.61 17.08
CA PHE A 16 8.31 -10.17 16.43
C PHE A 16 9.30 -9.59 17.43
N VAL A 17 8.84 -8.74 18.35
CA VAL A 17 9.67 -8.18 19.42
C VAL A 17 10.21 -9.27 20.32
N ALA A 18 9.34 -10.16 20.80
CA ALA A 18 9.71 -11.27 21.68
C ALA A 18 10.75 -12.21 21.04
N HIS A 19 10.65 -12.46 19.73
CA HIS A 19 11.54 -13.36 18.99
C HIS A 19 12.67 -12.63 18.24
N ARG A 20 12.84 -11.31 18.47
CA ARG A 20 13.87 -10.48 17.83
C ARG A 20 13.87 -10.53 16.30
N VAL A 21 12.69 -10.59 15.68
CA VAL A 21 12.52 -10.52 14.23
C VAL A 21 12.71 -9.06 13.78
N ARG A 22 13.93 -8.72 13.36
CA ARG A 22 14.35 -7.33 13.04
C ARG A 22 14.51 -7.03 11.55
N ASN A 23 14.39 -8.06 10.72
CA ASN A 23 14.65 -7.99 9.27
C ASN A 23 13.40 -8.29 8.44
N PHE A 24 12.23 -8.32 9.08
CA PHE A 24 10.93 -8.46 8.42
C PHE A 24 10.05 -7.30 8.85
N TYR A 25 9.46 -6.59 7.88
CA TYR A 25 8.49 -5.53 8.16
C TYR A 25 7.14 -6.17 8.50
N SER A 26 6.64 -5.94 9.71
CA SER A 26 5.38 -6.56 10.18
C SER A 26 4.15 -5.97 9.50
N VAL A 27 4.26 -4.72 9.02
CA VAL A 27 3.21 -4.01 8.31
C VAL A 27 3.83 -3.10 7.25
N SER A 28 3.17 -3.05 6.09
CA SER A 28 3.41 -2.05 5.05
C SER A 28 2.23 -1.08 5.04
N ILE A 29 2.38 0.06 5.71
CA ILE A 29 1.35 1.09 5.85
C ILE A 29 1.17 1.77 4.49
N SER A 30 0.03 1.54 3.84
CA SER A 30 -0.12 1.79 2.41
C SER A 30 -1.13 2.88 2.09
N GLY A 31 -0.69 3.81 1.25
CA GLY A 31 -1.49 4.81 0.54
C GLY A 31 -1.80 4.44 -0.90
N TYR A 32 -1.05 3.51 -1.50
CA TYR A 32 -1.24 3.10 -2.90
C TYR A 32 -2.72 2.83 -3.21
N HIS A 33 -3.35 1.97 -2.42
CA HIS A 33 -4.75 1.59 -2.61
C HIS A 33 -5.74 2.74 -2.38
N ILE A 34 -5.40 3.71 -1.51
CA ILE A 34 -6.21 4.91 -1.26
C ILE A 34 -6.20 5.81 -2.50
N ALA A 35 -5.03 5.98 -3.13
CA ALA A 35 -4.88 6.76 -4.36
C ALA A 35 -5.54 6.11 -5.57
N GLU A 36 -5.32 4.80 -5.76
CA GLU A 36 -5.94 4.05 -6.86
C GLU A 36 -7.47 4.02 -6.76
N ALA A 37 -8.03 4.18 -5.55
CA ALA A 37 -9.46 4.28 -5.32
C ALA A 37 -10.07 5.65 -5.63
N GLY A 38 -9.28 6.71 -5.79
CA GLY A 38 -9.85 8.05 -5.89
C GLY A 38 -8.97 9.20 -5.48
N ALA A 39 -8.16 8.97 -4.44
CA ALA A 39 -7.59 10.05 -3.66
C ALA A 39 -6.51 10.83 -4.42
N ASN A 40 -6.51 12.14 -4.24
CA ASN A 40 -5.42 13.02 -4.66
C ASN A 40 -4.15 12.74 -3.80
N PRO A 41 -2.95 13.22 -4.22
CA PRO A 41 -1.71 12.95 -3.50
C PRO A 41 -1.68 13.43 -2.04
N ILE A 42 -2.35 14.55 -1.72
CA ILE A 42 -2.41 15.10 -0.35
C ILE A 42 -3.20 14.15 0.54
N THR A 43 -4.42 13.78 0.11
CA THR A 43 -5.30 12.85 0.84
C THR A 43 -4.65 11.48 0.99
N GLN A 44 -3.97 10.98 -0.05
CA GLN A 44 -3.19 9.75 0.03
C GLN A 44 -2.14 9.84 1.15
N LEU A 45 -1.29 10.86 1.11
CA LEU A 45 -0.17 11.01 2.03
C LEU A 45 -0.66 11.18 3.47
N ALA A 46 -1.63 12.06 3.70
CA ALA A 46 -2.20 12.31 5.01
C ALA A 46 -2.85 11.06 5.61
N PHE A 47 -3.73 10.39 4.88
CA PHE A 47 -4.38 9.19 5.42
C PHE A 47 -3.38 8.07 5.71
N THR A 48 -2.35 7.94 4.89
CA THR A 48 -1.30 6.92 5.10
C THR A 48 -0.49 7.18 6.35
N LEU A 49 -0.01 8.41 6.54
CA LEU A 49 0.76 8.77 7.73
C LEU A 49 -0.11 8.72 8.99
N ALA A 50 -1.36 9.17 8.94
CA ALA A 50 -2.29 9.08 10.05
C ALA A 50 -2.58 7.63 10.45
N ASN A 51 -2.75 6.73 9.47
CA ASN A 51 -2.85 5.29 9.72
C ASN A 51 -1.58 4.75 10.38
N GLY A 52 -0.41 5.20 9.92
CA GLY A 52 0.89 4.84 10.51
C GLY A 52 1.01 5.26 11.98
N PHE A 53 0.67 6.52 12.29
CA PHE A 53 0.63 6.99 13.68
C PHE A 53 -0.42 6.27 14.52
N THR A 54 -1.54 5.86 13.94
CA THR A 54 -2.55 5.04 14.65
C THR A 54 -1.98 3.67 15.04
N TYR A 55 -1.18 3.02 14.19
CA TYR A 55 -0.46 1.81 14.57
C TYR A 55 0.57 2.06 15.67
N VAL A 56 1.30 3.18 15.60
CA VAL A 56 2.26 3.58 16.65
C VAL A 56 1.55 3.69 18.01
N GLU A 57 0.46 4.47 18.09
CA GLU A 57 -0.33 4.62 19.31
C GLU A 57 -0.90 3.28 19.79
N SER A 58 -1.38 2.44 18.87
CA SER A 58 -1.92 1.11 19.20
C SER A 58 -0.86 0.19 19.82
N TYR A 59 0.36 0.21 19.33
CA TYR A 59 1.46 -0.61 19.86
C TYR A 59 2.01 -0.06 21.18
N LEU A 60 2.07 1.27 21.33
CA LEU A 60 2.42 1.92 22.59
C LEU A 60 1.39 1.61 23.68
N ALA A 61 0.09 1.63 23.36
CA ALA A 61 -0.99 1.26 24.29
C ALA A 61 -0.90 -0.21 24.74
N ARG A 62 -0.26 -1.08 23.94
CA ARG A 62 0.07 -2.47 24.31
C ARG A 62 1.36 -2.61 25.13
N GLY A 63 2.03 -1.52 25.49
CA GLY A 63 3.24 -1.52 26.30
C GLY A 63 4.54 -1.82 25.54
N MET A 64 4.52 -1.83 24.20
CA MET A 64 5.74 -1.96 23.41
C MET A 64 6.51 -0.64 23.41
N ARG A 65 7.84 -0.67 23.46
CA ARG A 65 8.65 0.55 23.36
C ARG A 65 8.75 0.95 21.89
N ILE A 66 8.77 2.26 21.62
CA ILE A 66 8.82 2.82 20.26
C ILE A 66 9.93 2.19 19.41
N ASP A 67 11.13 2.04 19.97
CA ASP A 67 12.31 1.54 19.27
C ASP A 67 12.29 0.03 19.02
N ASP A 68 11.36 -0.71 19.65
CA ASP A 68 11.23 -2.15 19.44
C ASP A 68 10.43 -2.47 18.17
N PHE A 69 9.59 -1.54 17.68
CA PHE A 69 8.72 -1.76 16.52
C PHE A 69 8.82 -0.73 15.41
N ALA A 70 9.11 0.55 15.69
CA ALA A 70 9.15 1.58 14.65
C ALA A 70 10.13 1.24 13.49
N PRO A 71 11.31 0.64 13.74
CA PRO A 71 12.20 0.20 12.67
C PRO A 71 11.65 -0.91 11.75
N ASN A 72 10.60 -1.61 12.18
CA ASN A 72 9.90 -2.67 11.45
C ASN A 72 8.63 -2.16 10.74
N LEU A 73 8.36 -0.85 10.76
CA LEU A 73 7.33 -0.24 9.95
C LEU A 73 7.89 0.09 8.55
N SER A 74 7.14 -0.28 7.51
CA SER A 74 7.40 0.13 6.15
C SER A 74 6.19 0.87 5.59
N PHE A 75 6.40 1.72 4.59
CA PHE A 75 5.37 2.51 3.94
C PHE A 75 5.25 2.16 2.46
N PHE A 76 4.09 2.40 1.87
CA PHE A 76 3.86 2.13 0.46
C PHE A 76 2.96 3.17 -0.20
N PHE A 77 3.51 3.96 -1.13
CA PHE A 77 2.81 5.04 -1.84
C PHE A 77 2.60 4.73 -3.33
N SER A 78 1.61 5.38 -3.94
CA SER A 78 1.43 5.51 -5.39
C SER A 78 2.11 6.79 -5.88
N ASN A 79 2.70 6.76 -7.07
CA ASN A 79 3.16 7.94 -7.80
C ASN A 79 2.31 8.16 -9.06
N GLY A 80 1.57 9.26 -9.09
CA GLY A 80 0.77 9.70 -10.24
C GLY A 80 1.42 10.84 -11.03
N MET A 81 0.58 11.58 -11.76
CA MET A 81 1.03 12.67 -12.66
C MET A 81 0.92 14.06 -12.01
N ASP A 82 0.20 14.19 -10.90
CA ASP A 82 0.03 15.43 -10.16
C ASP A 82 1.36 15.95 -9.58
N PRO A 83 1.55 17.29 -9.47
CA PRO A 83 2.82 17.88 -9.05
C PRO A 83 3.33 17.37 -7.69
N GLU A 84 2.44 17.16 -6.74
CA GLU A 84 2.73 16.83 -5.34
C GLU A 84 3.43 15.46 -5.21
N TYR A 85 3.24 14.56 -6.19
CA TYR A 85 3.97 13.28 -6.24
C TYR A 85 5.48 13.46 -6.35
N SER A 86 5.96 14.61 -6.83
CA SER A 86 7.40 14.90 -6.90
C SER A 86 8.05 15.11 -5.52
N VAL A 87 7.25 15.35 -4.47
CA VAL A 87 7.70 15.61 -3.10
C VAL A 87 7.10 14.69 -2.04
N ILE A 88 6.24 13.74 -2.43
CA ILE A 88 5.48 12.88 -1.50
C ILE A 88 6.39 12.12 -0.52
N GLY A 89 7.53 11.61 -1.00
CA GLY A 89 8.48 10.84 -0.21
C GLY A 89 9.26 11.71 0.78
N ARG A 90 9.78 12.86 0.36
CA ARG A 90 10.48 13.78 1.27
C ARG A 90 9.58 14.36 2.35
N VAL A 91 8.34 14.71 2.04
CA VAL A 91 7.37 15.18 3.03
C VAL A 91 7.07 14.07 4.04
N ALA A 92 6.78 12.84 3.55
CA ALA A 92 6.58 11.69 4.43
C ALA A 92 7.76 11.46 5.39
N ARG A 93 8.99 11.51 4.87
CA ARG A 93 10.21 11.37 5.68
C ARG A 93 10.36 12.48 6.71
N ARG A 94 10.10 13.74 6.35
CA ARG A 94 10.26 14.90 7.24
C ARG A 94 9.26 14.86 8.40
N ILE A 95 7.97 14.70 8.10
CA ILE A 95 6.90 14.56 9.11
C ILE A 95 7.20 13.39 10.06
N TRP A 96 7.52 12.22 9.52
CA TRP A 96 7.80 11.04 10.34
C TRP A 96 9.02 11.22 11.23
N ALA A 97 10.13 11.72 10.69
CA ALA A 97 11.37 11.91 11.44
C ALA A 97 11.19 12.89 12.61
N VAL A 98 10.51 14.03 12.37
CA VAL A 98 10.22 15.03 13.39
C VAL A 98 9.28 14.46 14.46
N ALA A 99 8.17 13.82 14.06
CA ALA A 99 7.24 13.23 15.01
C ALA A 99 7.90 12.13 15.87
N MET A 100 8.66 11.21 15.26
CA MET A 100 9.38 10.16 15.98
C MET A 100 10.37 10.73 16.99
N ARG A 101 11.07 11.82 16.65
CA ARG A 101 12.05 12.45 17.53
C ARG A 101 11.39 13.25 18.65
N GLU A 102 10.54 14.20 18.30
CA GLU A 102 10.02 15.21 19.24
C GLU A 102 8.84 14.69 20.07
N ARG A 103 7.94 13.91 19.46
CA ARG A 103 6.72 13.43 20.12
C ARG A 103 6.88 12.07 20.79
N TYR A 104 7.64 11.17 20.18
CA TYR A 104 7.78 9.79 20.62
C TYR A 104 9.14 9.45 21.25
N GLY A 105 10.15 10.33 21.13
CA GLY A 105 11.47 10.10 21.70
C GLY A 105 12.22 8.90 21.09
N GLY A 106 11.90 8.53 19.85
CA GLY A 106 12.51 7.40 19.16
C GLY A 106 13.94 7.66 18.72
N CYS A 107 14.75 6.60 18.70
CA CYS A 107 16.13 6.65 18.24
C CYS A 107 16.25 6.99 16.74
N GLU A 108 17.48 7.29 16.29
CA GLU A 108 17.77 7.66 14.90
C GLU A 108 17.20 6.64 13.88
N ARG A 109 17.21 5.34 14.21
CA ARG A 109 16.68 4.30 13.32
C ARG A 109 15.15 4.36 13.20
N SER A 110 14.45 4.72 14.27
CA SER A 110 12.99 4.87 14.29
C SER A 110 12.52 6.10 13.51
N GLN A 111 13.36 7.13 13.40
CA GLN A 111 13.11 8.35 12.63
C GLN A 111 13.21 8.13 11.10
N LYS A 112 13.83 7.04 10.64
CA LYS A 112 14.06 6.77 9.22
C LYS A 112 12.86 6.05 8.59
N LEU A 113 11.90 6.81 8.07
CA LEU A 113 10.80 6.26 7.26
C LEU A 113 11.36 5.63 5.98
N LYS A 114 11.00 4.37 5.74
CA LYS A 114 11.35 3.62 4.53
C LYS A 114 10.09 3.27 3.77
N TYR A 115 10.13 3.47 2.45
CA TYR A 115 8.94 3.27 1.64
C TYR A 115 9.22 2.62 0.30
N HIS A 116 8.26 1.83 -0.13
CA HIS A 116 8.08 1.38 -1.50
C HIS A 116 7.21 2.41 -2.26
N VAL A 117 7.47 2.57 -3.55
CA VAL A 117 6.62 3.33 -4.47
C VAL A 117 6.22 2.43 -5.62
N GLN A 118 4.97 2.53 -6.03
CA GLN A 118 4.49 1.95 -7.28
C GLN A 118 3.93 3.06 -8.15
N THR A 119 4.22 3.02 -9.45
CA THR A 119 3.60 3.92 -10.43
C THR A 119 2.08 3.74 -10.48
N SER A 120 1.32 4.80 -10.74
CA SER A 120 -0.15 4.72 -10.63
C SER A 120 -0.77 3.90 -11.76
N GLY A 121 -1.45 2.81 -11.40
CA GLY A 121 -2.22 1.99 -12.35
C GLY A 121 -3.39 2.77 -12.96
N ARG A 122 -4.05 3.62 -12.18
CA ARG A 122 -5.17 4.48 -12.60
C ARG A 122 -4.79 5.49 -13.69
N SER A 123 -3.52 5.89 -13.72
CA SER A 123 -3.00 6.78 -14.77
C SER A 123 -2.82 6.09 -16.12
N LEU A 124 -2.89 4.75 -16.17
CA LEU A 124 -2.69 3.96 -17.37
C LEU A 124 -4.04 3.62 -18.01
N HIS A 125 -4.09 3.62 -19.34
CA HIS A 125 -5.35 3.55 -20.09
C HIS A 125 -5.35 2.42 -21.10
N ALA A 126 -6.54 1.87 -21.37
CA ALA A 126 -6.72 0.82 -22.37
C ALA A 126 -6.63 1.37 -23.80
N GLN A 127 -6.96 2.65 -24.00
CA GLN A 127 -6.72 3.36 -25.26
C GLN A 127 -5.24 3.73 -25.37
N GLU A 128 -4.68 3.56 -26.57
CA GLU A 128 -3.29 3.92 -26.87
C GLU A 128 -2.31 3.42 -25.81
N MET A 129 -2.39 2.14 -25.45
CA MET A 129 -1.61 1.54 -24.34
C MET A 129 -0.09 1.81 -24.45
N ALA A 130 0.45 1.99 -25.66
CA ALA A 130 1.86 2.36 -25.83
C ALA A 130 2.25 3.67 -25.11
N PHE A 131 1.30 4.58 -24.88
CA PHE A 131 1.54 5.83 -24.15
C PHE A 131 1.73 5.59 -22.64
N ASN A 132 1.34 4.43 -22.12
CA ASN A 132 1.47 4.10 -20.70
C ASN A 132 2.94 4.00 -20.27
N ASP A 133 3.84 3.50 -21.12
CA ASP A 133 5.28 3.47 -20.82
C ASP A 133 5.86 4.88 -20.59
N ILE A 134 5.31 5.89 -21.28
CA ILE A 134 5.75 7.29 -21.11
C ILE A 134 5.34 7.79 -19.71
N ARG A 135 4.09 7.54 -19.32
CA ARG A 135 3.56 7.92 -17.99
C ARG A 135 4.36 7.22 -16.88
N THR A 136 4.51 5.91 -16.98
CA THR A 136 5.29 5.10 -16.04
C THR A 136 6.74 5.59 -15.94
N THR A 137 7.36 5.98 -17.06
CA THR A 137 8.73 6.52 -17.06
C THR A 137 8.85 7.81 -16.26
N LEU A 138 7.91 8.74 -16.41
CA LEU A 138 7.92 10.01 -15.67
C LEU A 138 7.68 9.79 -14.18
N GLN A 139 6.74 8.91 -13.83
CA GLN A 139 6.42 8.56 -12.45
C GLN A 139 7.59 7.84 -11.75
N ALA A 140 8.27 6.94 -12.46
CA ALA A 140 9.48 6.27 -12.00
C ALA A 140 10.64 7.25 -11.79
N LEU A 141 10.79 8.23 -12.69
CA LEU A 141 11.86 9.23 -12.61
C LEU A 141 11.76 10.05 -11.32
N ILE A 142 10.58 10.57 -11.00
CA ILE A 142 10.39 11.35 -9.77
C ILE A 142 10.51 10.47 -8.51
N ALA A 143 10.14 9.19 -8.58
CA ALA A 143 10.35 8.25 -7.46
C ALA A 143 11.85 8.02 -7.16
N VAL A 144 12.68 7.91 -8.20
CA VAL A 144 14.14 7.78 -8.06
C VAL A 144 14.76 9.09 -7.57
N TYR A 145 14.36 10.23 -8.13
CA TYR A 145 14.87 11.54 -7.72
C TYR A 145 14.56 11.90 -6.27
N ASP A 146 13.39 11.49 -5.77
CA ASP A 146 13.02 11.67 -4.36
C ASP A 146 13.52 10.52 -3.46
N HIS A 147 14.46 9.73 -3.97
CA HIS A 147 15.23 8.74 -3.22
C HIS A 147 14.38 7.64 -2.55
N CYS A 148 13.42 7.07 -3.29
CA CYS A 148 12.64 5.92 -2.81
C CYS A 148 13.53 4.72 -2.42
N ASN A 149 13.08 3.89 -1.48
CA ASN A 149 13.84 2.71 -1.06
C ASN A 149 13.58 1.49 -1.95
N SER A 150 12.44 1.47 -2.64
CA SER A 150 12.02 0.40 -3.52
C SER A 150 10.98 0.93 -4.51
N LEU A 151 11.03 0.45 -5.76
CA LEU A 151 10.19 0.92 -6.86
C LEU A 151 9.58 -0.24 -7.65
N HIS A 152 8.28 -0.17 -7.90
CA HIS A 152 7.57 -0.97 -8.89
C HIS A 152 7.15 -0.08 -10.06
N THR A 153 7.41 -0.54 -11.28
CA THR A 153 6.97 0.08 -12.52
C THR A 153 5.88 -0.79 -13.15
N ASN A 154 4.69 -0.21 -13.37
CA ASN A 154 3.57 -0.91 -13.98
C ASN A 154 3.85 -1.12 -15.47
N ALA A 155 3.25 -2.16 -16.02
CA ALA A 155 3.45 -2.51 -17.41
C ALA A 155 2.48 -1.75 -18.32
N TYR A 156 2.80 -1.62 -19.61
CA TYR A 156 2.00 -0.80 -20.52
C TYR A 156 0.57 -1.32 -20.73
N ASP A 157 0.34 -2.62 -20.50
CA ASP A 157 -0.93 -3.33 -20.63
C ASP A 157 -1.72 -3.46 -19.32
N GLU A 158 -1.32 -2.72 -18.26
CA GLU A 158 -1.92 -2.72 -16.92
C GLU A 158 -3.45 -2.59 -16.92
N ALA A 159 -3.99 -1.73 -17.80
CA ALA A 159 -5.42 -1.46 -17.87
C ALA A 159 -6.25 -2.65 -18.41
N VAL A 160 -5.60 -3.69 -18.95
CA VAL A 160 -6.25 -4.81 -19.63
C VAL A 160 -5.99 -6.15 -18.94
N THR A 161 -4.74 -6.45 -18.57
CA THR A 161 -4.39 -7.77 -18.03
C THR A 161 -3.15 -7.74 -17.14
N THR A 162 -2.88 -8.87 -16.47
CA THR A 162 -1.62 -9.05 -15.74
C THR A 162 -0.46 -9.12 -16.73
N PRO A 163 0.69 -8.47 -16.45
CA PRO A 163 1.77 -8.31 -17.42
C PRO A 163 2.27 -9.63 -18.03
N SER A 164 2.36 -9.68 -19.36
CA SER A 164 3.07 -10.75 -20.06
C SER A 164 4.59 -10.68 -19.82
N VAL A 165 5.33 -11.73 -20.19
CA VAL A 165 6.81 -11.75 -20.09
C VAL A 165 7.43 -10.57 -20.87
N GLU A 166 6.86 -10.21 -22.02
CA GLU A 166 7.33 -9.07 -22.82
C GLU A 166 7.01 -7.74 -22.12
N SER A 167 5.79 -7.60 -21.60
CA SER A 167 5.35 -6.38 -20.93
C SER A 167 6.16 -6.11 -19.65
N VAL A 168 6.43 -7.14 -18.85
CA VAL A 168 7.30 -7.04 -17.66
C VAL A 168 8.71 -6.58 -18.04
N ARG A 169 9.27 -7.03 -19.18
CA ARG A 169 10.60 -6.61 -19.62
C ARG A 169 10.64 -5.11 -19.93
N ARG A 170 9.59 -4.56 -20.55
CA ARG A 170 9.47 -3.11 -20.80
C ARG A 170 9.39 -2.33 -19.49
N ALA A 171 8.52 -2.75 -18.58
CA ALA A 171 8.38 -2.14 -17.27
C ALA A 171 9.70 -2.14 -16.48
N MET A 172 10.44 -3.26 -16.49
CA MET A 172 11.76 -3.35 -15.87
C MET A 172 12.80 -2.46 -16.57
N ALA A 173 12.76 -2.37 -17.89
CA ALA A 173 13.71 -1.56 -18.66
C ALA A 173 13.64 -0.08 -18.28
N ILE A 174 12.46 0.44 -17.93
CA ILE A 174 12.30 1.83 -17.43
C ILE A 174 13.26 2.08 -16.25
N GLN A 175 13.22 1.23 -15.21
CA GLN A 175 14.11 1.37 -14.06
C GLN A 175 15.58 1.20 -14.42
N LEU A 176 15.89 0.27 -15.33
CA LEU A 176 17.27 0.04 -15.76
C LEU A 176 17.83 1.25 -16.52
N ILE A 177 17.07 1.85 -17.43
CA ILE A 177 17.47 3.03 -18.19
C ILE A 177 17.67 4.22 -17.25
N ILE A 178 16.72 4.49 -16.35
CA ILE A 178 16.86 5.58 -15.37
C ILE A 178 18.11 5.37 -14.50
N ASN A 179 18.33 4.17 -13.99
CA ASN A 179 19.44 3.93 -13.06
C ASN A 179 20.81 3.77 -13.72
N ARG A 180 20.88 3.43 -15.01
CA ARG A 180 22.16 3.08 -15.69
C ARG A 180 22.54 4.03 -16.82
N GLU A 181 21.58 4.62 -17.50
CA GLU A 181 21.82 5.45 -18.70
C GLU A 181 21.54 6.93 -18.45
N TRP A 182 20.49 7.25 -17.69
CA TRP A 182 20.06 8.62 -17.47
C TRP A 182 21.08 9.42 -16.62
N GLY A 183 21.68 10.43 -17.24
CA GLY A 183 22.84 11.13 -16.67
C GLY A 183 22.58 11.83 -15.34
N LEU A 184 21.42 12.45 -15.16
CA LEU A 184 21.12 13.20 -13.93
C LEU A 184 20.88 12.29 -12.71
N ALA A 185 20.52 11.01 -12.91
CA ALA A 185 20.39 10.02 -11.84
C ALA A 185 21.75 9.60 -11.23
N ARG A 186 22.89 10.06 -11.76
CA ARG A 186 24.19 9.94 -11.10
C ARG A 186 24.32 10.87 -9.89
N ASN A 187 23.52 11.93 -9.83
CA ASN A 187 23.34 12.77 -8.65
C ASN A 187 22.20 12.15 -7.82
N GLU A 188 22.45 11.88 -6.53
CA GLU A 188 21.51 11.23 -5.62
C GLU A 188 20.59 12.21 -4.87
N ASN A 189 20.83 13.52 -5.01
CA ASN A 189 20.00 14.59 -4.44
C ASN A 189 19.66 15.71 -5.44
N PRO A 190 19.28 15.40 -6.71
CA PRO A 190 19.13 16.39 -7.78
C PRO A 190 18.00 17.40 -7.54
N GLN A 191 17.09 17.10 -6.60
CA GLN A 191 15.96 17.96 -6.25
C GLN A 191 16.30 19.03 -5.19
N GLN A 192 17.41 18.88 -4.43
CA GLN A 192 17.76 19.85 -3.37
C GLN A 192 18.22 21.18 -3.98
N GLY A 193 17.73 22.30 -3.43
CA GLY A 193 18.00 23.65 -3.94
C GLY A 193 17.05 24.12 -5.06
N SER A 194 16.12 23.27 -5.52
CA SER A 194 15.12 23.68 -6.50
C SER A 194 13.99 24.45 -5.83
N PHE A 195 13.76 25.70 -6.25
CA PHE A 195 12.75 26.58 -5.66
C PHE A 195 11.35 25.95 -5.67
N VAL A 196 10.96 25.34 -6.80
CA VAL A 196 9.64 24.71 -6.90
C VAL A 196 9.52 23.47 -6.01
N ILE A 197 10.60 22.69 -5.85
CA ILE A 197 10.56 21.51 -4.99
C ILE A 197 10.49 21.92 -3.52
N GLU A 198 11.28 22.90 -3.10
CA GLU A 198 11.26 23.38 -1.72
C GLU A 198 9.90 23.99 -1.35
N GLU A 199 9.36 24.88 -2.18
CA GLU A 199 8.04 25.47 -1.97
C GLU A 199 6.94 24.40 -1.96
N LEU A 200 6.94 23.48 -2.92
CA LEU A 200 5.94 22.41 -2.98
C LEU A 200 6.06 21.46 -1.79
N THR A 201 7.27 21.23 -1.26
CA THR A 201 7.46 20.43 -0.05
C THR A 201 6.77 21.07 1.14
N ASP A 202 6.93 22.38 1.33
CA ASP A 202 6.34 23.09 2.45
C ASP A 202 4.81 23.18 2.31
N LEU A 203 4.30 23.44 1.10
CA LEU A 203 2.86 23.44 0.82
C LEU A 203 2.19 22.09 1.07
N VAL A 204 2.81 21.00 0.61
CA VAL A 204 2.27 19.65 0.79
C VAL A 204 2.38 19.20 2.25
N GLU A 205 3.46 19.57 2.95
CA GLU A 205 3.59 19.28 4.38
C GLU A 205 2.47 19.96 5.19
N GLU A 206 2.25 21.26 4.99
CA GLU A 206 1.20 22.00 5.69
C GLU A 206 -0.18 21.41 5.40
N ALA A 207 -0.51 21.14 4.14
CA ALA A 207 -1.80 20.56 3.78
C ALA A 207 -2.04 19.16 4.42
N VAL A 208 -0.98 18.38 4.61
CA VAL A 208 -1.06 17.11 5.34
C VAL A 208 -1.33 17.32 6.83
N LEU A 209 -0.73 18.34 7.44
CA LEU A 209 -0.96 18.67 8.85
C LEU A 209 -2.39 19.19 9.08
N GLU A 210 -2.93 20.01 8.18
CA GLU A 210 -4.34 20.42 8.21
C GLU A 210 -5.29 19.21 8.15
N GLU A 211 -4.97 18.23 7.29
CA GLU A 211 -5.75 17.00 7.21
C GLU A 211 -5.65 16.14 8.49
N PHE A 212 -4.51 16.17 9.19
CA PHE A 212 -4.40 15.53 10.51
C PHE A 212 -5.32 16.19 11.54
N GLU A 213 -5.46 17.51 11.53
CA GLU A 213 -6.41 18.21 12.41
C GLU A 213 -7.86 17.84 12.08
N ALA A 214 -8.18 17.74 10.79
CA ALA A 214 -9.50 17.27 10.33
C ALA A 214 -9.80 15.84 10.83
N LEU A 215 -8.83 14.92 10.79
CA LEU A 215 -8.98 13.58 11.36
C LEU A 215 -9.09 13.62 12.89
N SER A 216 -8.24 14.40 13.56
CA SER A 216 -8.19 14.50 15.02
C SER A 216 -9.51 15.01 15.61
N SER A 217 -10.09 16.05 15.01
CA SER A 217 -11.41 16.60 15.40
C SER A 217 -12.57 15.60 15.24
N ARG A 218 -12.36 14.49 14.52
CA ARG A 218 -13.31 13.39 14.32
C ARG A 218 -13.00 12.15 15.18
N GLY A 219 -12.16 12.29 16.21
CA GLY A 219 -11.76 11.18 17.06
C GLY A 219 -10.61 10.34 16.49
N GLY A 220 -9.75 10.97 15.68
CA GLY A 220 -8.65 10.30 15.00
C GLY A 220 -9.10 9.38 13.88
N VAL A 221 -8.21 8.50 13.41
CA VAL A 221 -8.48 7.62 12.28
C VAL A 221 -9.68 6.71 12.52
N LEU A 222 -9.79 6.10 13.70
CA LEU A 222 -10.86 5.16 14.01
C LEU A 222 -12.23 5.87 14.09
N GLY A 223 -12.32 7.02 14.75
CA GLY A 223 -13.57 7.80 14.80
C GLY A 223 -13.97 8.35 13.42
N ALA A 224 -12.99 8.77 12.60
CA ALA A 224 -13.23 9.15 11.22
C ALA A 224 -13.74 7.96 10.37
N MET A 225 -13.26 6.74 10.63
CA MET A 225 -13.74 5.52 9.95
C MET A 225 -15.17 5.15 10.35
N GLU A 226 -15.59 5.43 11.59
CA GLU A 226 -16.97 5.20 12.05
C GLU A 226 -17.97 6.11 11.32
N THR A 227 -17.58 7.35 11.06
CA THR A 227 -18.38 8.33 10.31
C THR A 227 -18.23 8.22 8.79
N GLY A 228 -17.33 7.36 8.31
CA GLY A 228 -17.07 7.16 6.88
C GLY A 228 -16.31 8.31 6.22
N TYR A 229 -15.67 9.20 6.99
CA TYR A 229 -15.05 10.42 6.49
C TYR A 229 -14.00 10.16 5.39
N GLN A 230 -13.04 9.26 5.65
CA GLN A 230 -11.99 8.97 4.67
C GLN A 230 -12.58 8.40 3.39
N ARG A 231 -13.55 7.48 3.50
CA ARG A 231 -14.20 6.88 2.34
C ARG A 231 -14.97 7.90 1.53
N GLY A 232 -15.76 8.75 2.19
CA GLY A 232 -16.53 9.81 1.53
C GLY A 232 -15.61 10.75 0.75
N LYS A 233 -14.54 11.24 1.39
CA LYS A 233 -13.56 12.11 0.75
C LYS A 233 -12.88 11.47 -0.47
N ILE A 234 -12.47 10.20 -0.37
CA ILE A 234 -11.88 9.46 -1.51
C ILE A 234 -12.89 9.37 -2.67
N GLN A 235 -14.17 9.11 -2.38
CA GLN A 235 -15.21 9.01 -3.40
C GLN A 235 -15.51 10.37 -4.07
N GLU A 236 -15.53 11.45 -3.29
CA GLU A 236 -15.71 12.82 -3.79
C GLU A 236 -14.56 13.22 -4.74
N GLU A 237 -13.31 12.98 -4.33
CA GLU A 237 -12.13 13.24 -5.16
C GLU A 237 -12.11 12.35 -6.41
N SER A 238 -12.50 11.09 -6.28
CA SER A 238 -12.65 10.18 -7.43
C SER A 238 -13.66 10.70 -8.44
N LEU A 239 -14.82 11.17 -7.96
CA LEU A 239 -15.88 11.67 -8.81
C LEU A 239 -15.45 12.93 -9.54
N LEU A 240 -14.78 13.86 -8.85
CA LEU A 240 -14.23 15.07 -9.45
C LEU A 240 -13.26 14.73 -10.59
N TYR A 241 -12.32 13.81 -10.34
CA TYR A 241 -11.37 13.37 -11.37
C TYR A 241 -12.07 12.77 -12.59
N GLU A 242 -13.03 11.85 -12.39
CA GLU A 242 -13.73 11.23 -13.52
C GLU A 242 -14.61 12.24 -14.27
N GLN A 243 -15.23 13.21 -13.57
CA GLN A 243 -15.96 14.31 -14.20
C GLN A 243 -15.04 15.12 -15.12
N GLN A 244 -13.89 15.56 -14.62
CA GLN A 244 -12.93 16.35 -15.39
C GLN A 244 -12.32 15.58 -16.57
N LYS A 245 -12.10 14.28 -16.39
CA LYS A 245 -11.64 13.38 -17.45
C LYS A 245 -12.72 13.20 -18.53
N HIS A 246 -13.99 13.07 -18.15
CA HIS A 246 -15.07 12.90 -19.11
C HIS A 246 -15.44 14.19 -19.85
N ASP A 247 -15.43 15.33 -19.17
CA ASP A 247 -15.75 16.63 -19.78
C ASP A 247 -14.56 17.25 -20.55
N GLY A 248 -13.34 16.75 -20.32
CA GLY A 248 -12.12 17.15 -21.03
C GLY A 248 -11.38 18.32 -20.38
N SER A 249 -11.83 18.85 -19.24
CA SER A 249 -11.13 19.88 -18.47
C SER A 249 -9.80 19.37 -17.90
N LEU A 250 -9.70 18.06 -17.63
CA LEU A 250 -8.43 17.37 -17.38
C LEU A 250 -7.98 16.67 -18.68
N PRO A 251 -6.93 17.15 -19.36
CA PRO A 251 -6.48 16.56 -20.61
C PRO A 251 -5.77 15.23 -20.40
N ILE A 252 -6.27 14.19 -21.05
CA ILE A 252 -5.72 12.83 -21.06
C ILE A 252 -5.43 12.41 -22.50
N VAL A 253 -4.14 12.42 -22.85
CA VAL A 253 -3.61 12.07 -24.18
C VAL A 253 -3.95 10.62 -24.55
N GLY A 254 -4.57 10.42 -25.71
CA GLY A 254 -5.07 9.13 -26.18
C GLY A 254 -6.48 8.78 -25.71
N VAL A 255 -7.08 9.57 -24.81
CA VAL A 255 -8.42 9.31 -24.25
C VAL A 255 -9.41 10.41 -24.64
N ASN A 256 -9.29 11.60 -24.06
CA ASN A 256 -10.14 12.76 -24.36
C ASN A 256 -9.42 13.82 -25.21
N LEU A 257 -8.09 13.76 -25.28
CA LEU A 257 -7.22 14.63 -26.06
C LEU A 257 -6.35 13.76 -26.98
N PHE A 258 -6.08 14.21 -28.22
CA PHE A 258 -5.18 13.50 -29.15
C PHE A 258 -5.56 12.01 -29.35
N ARG A 259 -6.80 11.76 -29.76
CA ARG A 259 -7.31 10.41 -30.03
C ARG A 259 -6.78 9.86 -31.36
N ASN A 260 -6.69 8.53 -31.47
CA ASN A 260 -6.29 7.87 -32.71
C ASN A 260 -7.26 8.21 -33.86
N PRO A 261 -6.80 8.78 -34.99
CA PRO A 261 -7.65 9.05 -36.14
C PRO A 261 -8.27 7.79 -36.77
N LYS A 262 -7.65 6.62 -36.56
CA LYS A 262 -8.12 5.32 -37.07
C LYS A 262 -9.12 4.62 -36.13
N GLY A 263 -9.47 5.24 -34.99
CA GLY A 263 -10.26 4.61 -33.93
C GLY A 263 -9.43 3.69 -33.04
N ASP A 264 -10.06 3.12 -32.01
CA ASP A 264 -9.41 2.22 -31.06
C ASP A 264 -9.30 0.81 -31.68
N PRO A 265 -8.11 0.35 -32.09
CA PRO A 265 -7.97 -0.99 -32.65
C PRO A 265 -8.30 -2.04 -31.59
N SER A 266 -9.10 -3.05 -31.97
CA SER A 266 -9.29 -4.25 -31.14
C SER A 266 -7.98 -5.03 -31.12
N VAL A 267 -7.11 -4.71 -30.17
CA VAL A 267 -5.89 -5.49 -29.91
C VAL A 267 -6.30 -6.72 -29.12
N VAL A 268 -6.09 -7.91 -29.69
CA VAL A 268 -6.19 -9.17 -28.94
C VAL A 268 -4.95 -9.23 -28.04
N VAL A 269 -5.12 -8.82 -26.79
CA VAL A 269 -4.10 -8.96 -25.76
C VAL A 269 -4.20 -10.38 -25.18
N GLU A 270 -3.08 -11.09 -25.09
CA GLU A 270 -3.04 -12.38 -24.40
C GLU A 270 -3.36 -12.17 -22.93
N LEU A 271 -4.46 -12.77 -22.46
CA LEU A 271 -4.88 -12.62 -21.08
C LEU A 271 -4.20 -13.67 -20.20
N ALA A 272 -3.46 -13.21 -19.19
CA ALA A 272 -2.96 -14.10 -18.16
C ALA A 272 -4.12 -14.64 -17.31
N ARG A 273 -4.43 -15.94 -17.46
CA ARG A 273 -5.47 -16.64 -16.70
C ARG A 273 -4.98 -17.99 -16.24
N SER A 274 -5.48 -18.47 -15.10
CA SER A 274 -5.19 -19.81 -14.61
C SER A 274 -5.87 -20.88 -15.47
N THR A 275 -5.17 -21.99 -15.67
CA THR A 275 -5.63 -23.16 -16.41
C THR A 275 -6.52 -24.05 -15.54
N GLU A 276 -7.37 -24.87 -16.17
CA GLU A 276 -8.17 -25.87 -15.45
C GLU A 276 -7.30 -26.90 -14.73
N GLN A 277 -6.15 -27.25 -15.31
CA GLN A 277 -5.19 -28.17 -14.68
C GLN A 277 -4.61 -27.59 -13.38
N GLU A 278 -4.28 -26.29 -13.35
CA GLU A 278 -3.81 -25.62 -12.14
C GLU A 278 -4.89 -25.59 -11.05
N LYS A 279 -6.15 -25.31 -11.41
CA LYS A 279 -7.28 -25.36 -10.47
C LYS A 279 -7.44 -26.76 -9.88
N HIS A 280 -7.43 -27.79 -10.73
CA HIS A 280 -7.56 -29.17 -10.27
C HIS A 280 -6.37 -29.59 -9.39
N SER A 281 -5.15 -29.20 -9.77
CA SER A 281 -3.95 -29.41 -8.97
C SER A 281 -4.07 -28.80 -7.56
N GLN A 282 -4.58 -27.57 -7.45
CA GLN A 282 -4.81 -26.92 -6.15
C GLN A 282 -5.85 -27.65 -5.30
N LEU A 283 -6.94 -28.14 -5.90
CA LEU A 283 -7.96 -28.93 -5.19
C LEU A 283 -7.41 -30.25 -4.67
N THR A 284 -6.65 -30.98 -5.50
CA THR A 284 -6.01 -32.23 -5.09
C THR A 284 -5.02 -32.00 -3.95
N ARG A 285 -4.13 -31.00 -4.09
CA ARG A 285 -3.14 -30.66 -3.03
C ARG A 285 -3.81 -30.29 -1.72
N LEU A 286 -4.93 -29.56 -1.77
CA LEU A 286 -5.71 -29.19 -0.59
C LEU A 286 -6.33 -30.42 0.08
N ALA A 287 -6.98 -31.29 -0.70
CA ALA A 287 -7.58 -32.53 -0.19
C ALA A 287 -6.52 -33.45 0.45
N ASP A 288 -5.36 -33.60 -0.20
CA ASP A 288 -4.24 -34.38 0.32
C ASP A 288 -3.66 -33.79 1.61
N PHE A 289 -3.57 -32.46 1.70
CA PHE A 289 -3.14 -31.78 2.93
C PHE A 289 -4.14 -32.01 4.07
N HIS A 290 -5.45 -31.88 3.82
CA HIS A 290 -6.50 -32.18 4.80
C HIS A 290 -6.51 -33.64 5.23
N ALA A 291 -6.28 -34.58 4.31
CA ALA A 291 -6.21 -36.00 4.62
C ALA A 291 -5.01 -36.31 5.54
N ARG A 292 -3.83 -35.77 5.24
CA ARG A 292 -2.60 -35.99 6.03
C ARG A 292 -2.69 -35.45 7.45
N HIS A 293 -3.39 -34.34 7.66
CA HIS A 293 -3.48 -33.67 8.97
C HIS A 293 -4.85 -33.81 9.65
N ARG A 294 -5.66 -34.79 9.21
CA ARG A 294 -7.06 -34.99 9.67
C ARG A 294 -7.19 -35.09 11.19
N GLU A 295 -6.24 -35.77 11.84
CA GLU A 295 -6.28 -36.00 13.29
C GLU A 295 -5.77 -34.79 14.09
N GLU A 296 -4.79 -34.05 13.56
CA GLU A 296 -4.16 -32.93 14.26
C GLU A 296 -4.92 -31.61 14.11
N ALA A 297 -5.51 -31.36 12.94
CA ALA A 297 -6.12 -30.09 12.60
C ALA A 297 -7.22 -29.65 13.60
N PRO A 298 -8.17 -30.52 14.02
CA PRO A 298 -9.21 -30.10 14.96
C PRO A 298 -8.67 -29.56 16.29
N ARG A 299 -7.57 -30.15 16.79
CA ARG A 299 -6.89 -29.72 18.02
C ARG A 299 -6.31 -28.32 17.87
N TRP A 300 -5.66 -28.04 16.74
CA TRP A 300 -5.06 -26.73 16.50
C TRP A 300 -6.10 -25.65 16.24
N LEU A 301 -7.19 -25.96 15.51
CA LEU A 301 -8.31 -25.03 15.34
C LEU A 301 -8.95 -24.67 16.69
N ALA A 302 -9.12 -25.64 17.59
CA ALA A 302 -9.59 -25.38 18.96
C ALA A 302 -8.63 -24.47 19.74
N LYS A 303 -7.32 -24.68 19.64
CA LYS A 303 -6.32 -23.80 20.28
C LYS A 303 -6.35 -22.37 19.73
N VAL A 304 -6.52 -22.19 18.42
CA VAL A 304 -6.63 -20.86 17.81
C VAL A 304 -7.86 -20.12 18.37
N ARG A 305 -9.02 -20.79 18.46
CA ARG A 305 -10.22 -20.21 19.08
C ARG A 305 -10.00 -19.87 20.55
N GLN A 306 -9.39 -20.79 21.30
CA GLN A 306 -9.13 -20.59 22.71
C GLN A 306 -8.20 -19.38 22.94
N ALA A 307 -7.15 -19.23 22.13
CA ALA A 307 -6.25 -18.08 22.21
C ALA A 307 -6.96 -16.74 21.96
N VAL A 308 -7.98 -16.71 21.10
CA VAL A 308 -8.82 -15.51 20.93
C VAL A 308 -9.66 -15.26 22.19
N LEU A 309 -10.35 -16.28 22.70
CA LEU A 309 -11.27 -16.15 23.85
C LEU A 309 -10.55 -15.80 25.15
N GLU A 310 -9.33 -16.30 25.34
CA GLU A 310 -8.49 -16.01 26.51
C GLU A 310 -7.73 -14.69 26.39
N GLY A 311 -7.83 -14.00 25.25
CA GLY A 311 -7.06 -12.77 24.99
C GLY A 311 -5.55 -13.01 24.80
N GLY A 312 -5.14 -14.24 24.53
CA GLY A 312 -3.74 -14.59 24.25
C GLY A 312 -3.25 -14.11 22.88
N ASN A 313 -1.95 -14.26 22.63
CA ASN A 313 -1.34 -13.93 21.34
C ASN A 313 -1.71 -15.01 20.30
N VAL A 314 -2.55 -14.65 19.34
CA VAL A 314 -3.08 -15.58 18.33
C VAL A 314 -2.02 -15.93 17.30
N PHE A 315 -1.17 -14.97 16.93
CA PHE A 315 -0.10 -15.20 15.96
C PHE A 315 0.89 -16.27 16.44
N ALA A 316 1.20 -16.30 17.74
CA ALA A 316 2.02 -17.35 18.34
C ALA A 316 1.46 -18.76 18.07
N VAL A 317 0.13 -18.92 18.17
CA VAL A 317 -0.54 -20.20 17.88
C VAL A 317 -0.59 -20.49 16.38
N LEU A 318 -0.76 -19.44 15.55
CA LEU A 318 -0.78 -19.59 14.09
C LEU A 318 0.53 -20.14 13.54
N MET A 319 1.69 -19.81 14.13
CA MET A 319 3.00 -20.33 13.72
C MET A 319 3.08 -21.86 13.70
N ASP A 320 2.31 -22.53 14.56
CA ASP A 320 2.18 -23.99 14.58
C ASP A 320 0.95 -24.48 13.80
N ALA A 321 -0.19 -23.79 13.93
CA ALA A 321 -1.44 -24.22 13.33
C ALA A 321 -1.37 -24.28 11.79
N VAL A 322 -0.62 -23.38 11.14
CA VAL A 322 -0.44 -23.40 9.67
C VAL A 322 0.26 -24.66 9.14
N ARG A 323 0.92 -25.44 10.00
CA ARG A 323 1.58 -26.70 9.61
C ARG A 323 0.59 -27.83 9.36
N CYS A 324 -0.64 -27.70 9.84
CA CYS A 324 -1.65 -28.77 9.81
C CYS A 324 -3.06 -28.27 9.43
N CYS A 325 -3.30 -26.96 9.44
CA CYS A 325 -4.56 -26.35 9.05
C CYS A 325 -4.39 -25.51 7.79
N SER A 326 -5.36 -25.58 6.86
CA SER A 326 -5.36 -24.74 5.67
C SER A 326 -5.79 -23.31 5.98
N LEU A 327 -5.54 -22.39 5.05
CA LEU A 327 -5.98 -20.99 5.15
C LEU A 327 -7.49 -20.89 5.46
N GLY A 328 -8.32 -21.61 4.69
CA GLY A 328 -9.78 -21.60 4.88
C GLY A 328 -10.20 -22.08 6.27
N GLN A 329 -9.62 -23.19 6.75
CA GLN A 329 -9.93 -23.73 8.08
C GLN A 329 -9.60 -22.74 9.20
N LEU A 330 -8.46 -22.05 9.09
CA LEU A 330 -8.04 -21.04 10.07
C LEU A 330 -8.94 -19.79 10.01
N THR A 331 -9.27 -19.32 8.81
CA THR A 331 -10.17 -18.17 8.62
C THR A 331 -11.56 -18.45 9.19
N GLU A 332 -12.13 -19.62 8.92
CA GLU A 332 -13.44 -20.02 9.47
C GLU A 332 -13.41 -20.10 10.99
N ALA A 333 -12.37 -20.74 11.57
CA ALA A 333 -12.22 -20.81 13.02
C ALA A 333 -12.09 -19.42 13.67
N LEU A 334 -11.42 -18.46 13.01
CA LEU A 334 -11.33 -17.07 13.48
C LEU A 334 -12.65 -16.31 13.30
N TYR A 335 -13.47 -16.62 12.29
CA TYR A 335 -14.79 -16.00 12.12
C TYR A 335 -15.75 -16.38 13.25
N GLU A 336 -15.67 -17.60 13.77
CA GLU A 336 -16.51 -18.07 14.89
C GLU A 336 -16.30 -17.25 16.17
N VAL A 337 -15.10 -16.69 16.39
CA VAL A 337 -14.72 -16.03 17.65
C VAL A 337 -14.34 -14.54 17.52
N GLY A 338 -13.87 -14.10 16.35
CA GLY A 338 -13.45 -12.72 16.07
C GLY A 338 -14.42 -11.93 15.18
N GLY A 339 -15.46 -12.59 14.67
CA GLY A 339 -16.48 -12.02 13.81
C GLY A 339 -16.00 -11.64 12.41
N GLN A 340 -16.94 -11.56 11.48
CA GLN A 340 -16.67 -11.13 10.10
C GLN A 340 -16.65 -9.60 9.99
N TYR A 341 -15.97 -9.09 8.97
CA TYR A 341 -16.06 -7.65 8.64
C TYR A 341 -17.49 -7.31 8.22
N ARG A 342 -18.05 -6.26 8.79
CA ARG A 342 -19.32 -5.68 8.34
C ARG A 342 -18.98 -4.50 7.44
N ARG A 343 -19.52 -4.49 6.22
CA ARG A 343 -19.39 -3.33 5.34
C ARG A 343 -20.08 -2.15 6.02
N ASN A 344 -19.31 -1.13 6.40
CA ASN A 344 -19.87 0.18 6.68
C ASN A 344 -20.44 0.70 5.34
N MET A 345 -21.56 1.43 5.36
CA MET A 345 -22.15 2.01 4.15
C MET A 345 -21.20 3.05 3.55
#